data_AF-A0A7W2IVL7-F1
#
_entry.id   AF-A0A7W2IVL7-F1
#
_cell.length_a   1.000
_cell.length_b   1.000
_cell.length_c   1.000
_cell.angle_alpha   90.00
_cell.angle_beta   90.00
_cell.angle_gamma   90.00
#
_symmetry.space_group_name_H-M   'P 1'
#
loop_
_entity.id
_entity.type
_entity.pdbx_description
1 polymer ?
#
loop_
_entity_poly.entity_id
_entity_poly.type
_entity_poly.pdbx_seq_one_letter_code
_entity_poly.pdbx_strand_id
1 'polypeptide(L)'
;RFITAEQLDDAGVTGADILLEPAGRNTAPAILAAALRHEATPDAVLLVSPSDHRIADGAAFLDAVAAGKAAAEEGHLVTFGVTPIAAETGYGYLELSGTPVP
;
A
#
# COMPACT_ATOMS: atom_id res chain seq x y z
N ARG A 1 10.97 -0.09 -17.39
CA ARG A 1 11.03 -1.56 -17.36
C ARG A 1 12.29 -2.02 -16.63
N PHE A 2 13.48 -1.58 -17.04
CA PHE A 2 14.73 -1.93 -16.35
C PHE A 2 14.92 -1.21 -15.00
N ILE A 3 14.42 0.02 -14.85
CA ILE A 3 14.64 0.83 -13.64
C ILE A 3 14.11 0.19 -12.34
N THR A 4 12.94 -0.48 -12.38
CA THR A 4 12.40 -1.13 -11.18
C THR A 4 13.26 -2.31 -10.74
N ALA A 5 13.75 -3.11 -11.69
CA ALA A 5 14.63 -4.23 -11.38
C ALA A 5 15.99 -3.74 -10.85
N GLU A 6 16.54 -2.68 -11.45
CA GLU A 6 17.78 -2.03 -11.00
C GLU A 6 17.63 -1.45 -9.59
N GLN A 7 16.54 -0.73 -9.30
CA GLN A 7 16.28 -0.18 -7.97
C GLN A 7 16.07 -1.26 -6.90
N LEU A 8 15.47 -2.40 -7.26
CA LEU A 8 15.36 -3.55 -6.36
C LEU A 8 16.74 -4.16 -6.06
N ASP A 9 17.61 -4.26 -7.06
CA ASP A 9 19.00 -4.72 -6.89
C ASP A 9 19.82 -3.78 -6.02
N ASP A 10 19.77 -2.46 -6.29
CA ASP A 10 20.41 -1.42 -5.49
C ASP A 10 19.94 -1.44 -4.02
N ALA A 11 18.66 -1.77 -3.80
CA ALA A 11 18.07 -1.92 -2.48
C ALA A 11 18.34 -3.29 -1.82
N GLY A 12 19.03 -4.22 -2.53
CA GLY A 12 19.32 -5.57 -2.05
C GLY A 12 18.08 -6.46 -1.91
N VAL A 13 16.98 -6.13 -2.59
CA VAL A 13 15.72 -6.89 -2.56
C VAL A 13 15.78 -8.02 -3.58
N THR A 14 15.97 -9.24 -3.09
CA THR A 14 16.00 -10.45 -3.93
C THR A 14 14.63 -11.13 -3.99
N GLY A 15 14.28 -11.71 -5.15
CA GLY A 15 13.07 -12.52 -5.30
C GLY A 15 11.76 -11.74 -5.41
N ALA A 16 11.83 -10.45 -5.74
CA ALA A 16 10.65 -9.64 -6.00
C ALA A 16 9.98 -10.03 -7.33
N ASP A 17 8.66 -10.17 -7.31
CA ASP A 17 7.85 -10.36 -8.50
C ASP A 17 7.52 -9.02 -9.16
N ILE A 18 7.89 -8.85 -10.43
CA ILE A 18 7.58 -7.65 -11.22
C ILE A 18 6.46 -7.97 -12.20
N LEU A 19 5.29 -7.37 -11.98
CA LEU A 19 4.13 -7.51 -12.85
C LEU A 19 4.03 -6.32 -13.81
N LEU A 20 4.11 -6.58 -15.12
CA LEU A 20 3.95 -5.54 -16.15
C LEU A 20 2.50 -5.44 -16.60
N GLU A 21 1.89 -4.27 -16.41
CA GLU A 21 0.58 -3.98 -16.98
C GLU A 21 0.67 -3.71 -18.50
N PRO A 22 -0.30 -4.19 -19.31
CA PRO A 22 -0.30 -3.96 -20.76
C PRO A 22 -0.61 -2.50 -21.12
N ALA A 23 -1.28 -1.77 -20.23
CA ALA A 23 -1.60 -0.35 -20.34
C ALA A 23 -1.92 0.21 -18.95
N GLY A 24 -1.62 1.48 -18.71
CA GLY A 24 -1.99 2.15 -17.45
C GLY A 24 -3.50 2.31 -17.34
N ARG A 25 -4.09 1.76 -16.26
CA ARG A 25 -5.54 1.81 -16.00
C ARG A 25 -5.87 2.29 -14.58
N ASN A 26 -5.00 3.11 -13.99
CA ASN A 26 -5.10 3.60 -12.61
C ASN A 26 -4.89 2.46 -11.56
N THR A 27 -5.14 2.74 -10.29
CA THR A 27 -4.72 1.86 -9.17
C THR A 27 -5.54 0.58 -9.03
N ALA A 28 -6.85 0.62 -9.24
CA ALA A 28 -7.72 -0.53 -8.99
C ALA A 28 -7.35 -1.77 -9.84
N PRO A 29 -7.08 -1.66 -11.15
CA PRO A 29 -6.64 -2.81 -11.95
C PRO A 29 -5.27 -3.36 -11.54
N ALA A 30 -4.34 -2.51 -11.11
CA ALA A 30 -3.03 -2.94 -10.61
C ALA A 30 -3.17 -3.77 -9.32
N ILE A 31 -4.01 -3.32 -8.38
CA ILE A 31 -4.31 -4.03 -7.14
C ILE A 31 -4.99 -5.38 -7.44
N LEU A 32 -5.96 -5.40 -8.37
CA LEU A 32 -6.62 -6.64 -8.78
C LEU A 32 -5.61 -7.64 -9.38
N ALA A 33 -4.71 -7.17 -10.23
CA ALA A 33 -3.71 -8.03 -10.86
C ALA A 33 -2.73 -8.62 -9.81
N ALA A 34 -2.34 -7.83 -8.81
CA ALA A 34 -1.56 -8.32 -7.67
C ALA A 34 -2.32 -9.36 -6.83
N ALA A 35 -3.60 -9.12 -6.53
CA ALA A 35 -4.43 -10.07 -5.78
C ALA A 35 -4.59 -11.40 -6.52
N LEU A 36 -4.88 -11.37 -7.83
CA LEU A 36 -4.98 -12.58 -8.66
C LEU A 36 -3.66 -13.35 -8.75
N ARG A 37 -2.51 -12.66 -8.71
CA ARG A 37 -1.20 -13.33 -8.68
C ARG A 37 -0.97 -14.17 -7.42
N HIS A 38 -1.65 -13.83 -6.33
CA HIS A 38 -1.56 -14.54 -5.05
C HIS A 38 -2.83 -15.34 -4.70
N GLU A 39 -3.67 -15.67 -5.69
CA GLU A 39 -4.95 -16.39 -5.47
C GLU A 39 -4.81 -17.74 -4.74
N ALA A 40 -3.62 -18.38 -4.84
CA ALA A 40 -3.32 -19.62 -4.12
C ALA A 40 -3.17 -19.43 -2.60
N THR A 41 -3.13 -18.19 -2.12
CA THR A 41 -3.03 -17.82 -0.69
C THR A 41 -4.21 -16.91 -0.33
N PRO A 42 -5.45 -17.44 -0.26
CA PRO A 42 -6.67 -16.63 -0.18
C PRO A 42 -6.76 -15.76 1.09
N ASP A 43 -6.09 -16.16 2.16
CA ASP A 43 -6.06 -15.42 3.44
C ASP A 43 -4.87 -14.43 3.51
N ALA A 44 -4.15 -14.22 2.41
CA ALA A 44 -3.03 -13.29 2.38
C ALA A 44 -3.53 -11.84 2.51
N VAL A 45 -2.94 -11.10 3.46
CA VAL A 45 -3.13 -9.66 3.59
C VAL A 45 -2.21 -8.93 2.61
N LEU A 46 -2.79 -8.05 1.80
CA LEU A 46 -2.07 -7.21 0.83
C LEU A 46 -1.85 -5.81 1.40
N LEU A 47 -0.60 -5.42 1.62
CA LEU A 47 -0.23 -4.02 1.88
C LEU A 47 -0.01 -3.30 0.53
N VAL A 48 -0.86 -2.32 0.23
CA VAL A 48 -0.76 -1.51 -1.00
C VAL A 48 -0.15 -0.16 -0.66
N SER A 49 1.00 0.16 -1.27
CA SER A 49 1.72 1.43 -1.06
C SER A 49 2.14 2.05 -2.40
N PRO A 50 1.89 3.35 -2.64
CA PRO A 50 2.42 4.06 -3.79
C PRO A 50 3.95 4.15 -3.75
N SER A 51 4.61 3.96 -4.90
CA SER A 51 6.08 3.99 -4.99
C SER A 51 6.67 5.40 -4.95
N ASP A 52 5.85 6.42 -5.09
CA ASP A 52 6.22 7.83 -5.23
C ASP A 52 5.91 8.68 -3.98
N HIS A 53 5.50 8.04 -2.88
CA HIS A 53 5.32 8.70 -1.60
C HIS A 53 6.62 8.76 -0.79
N ARG A 54 6.89 9.90 -0.17
CA ARG A 54 7.98 10.05 0.81
C ARG A 54 7.45 9.94 2.22
N ILE A 55 7.84 8.87 2.91
CA ILE A 55 7.60 8.67 4.34
C ILE A 55 8.91 8.97 5.07
N ALA A 56 8.93 10.03 5.88
CA ALA A 56 10.15 10.44 6.58
C ALA A 56 10.46 9.55 7.79
N ASP A 57 9.43 9.13 8.51
CA ASP A 57 9.53 8.26 9.68
C ASP A 57 9.08 6.83 9.31
N GLY A 58 10.06 6.00 8.95
CA GLY A 58 9.79 4.61 8.57
C GLY A 58 9.32 3.75 9.75
N ALA A 59 9.74 4.06 10.98
CA ALA A 59 9.35 3.30 12.16
C ALA A 59 7.87 3.53 12.46
N ALA A 60 7.45 4.80 12.48
CA ALA A 60 6.05 5.16 12.68
C ALA A 60 5.14 4.55 11.59
N PHE A 61 5.60 4.47 10.35
CA PHE A 61 4.84 3.80 9.29
C PHE A 61 4.69 2.29 9.53
N LEU A 62 5.76 1.60 9.95
CA LEU A 62 5.68 0.17 10.27
C LEU A 62 4.76 -0.08 11.48
N ASP A 63 4.79 0.79 12.48
CA ASP A 63 3.89 0.71 13.63
C ASP A 63 2.43 0.86 13.20
N ALA A 64 2.11 1.84 12.34
CA ALA A 64 0.77 2.01 11.79
C ALA A 64 0.32 0.78 10.98
N VAL A 65 1.19 0.24 10.12
CA VAL A 65 0.92 -1.00 9.36
C VAL A 65 0.62 -2.16 10.31
N ALA A 66 1.40 -2.30 11.38
CA ALA A 66 1.19 -3.34 12.38
C ALA A 66 -0.14 -3.16 13.13
N ALA A 67 -0.52 -1.94 13.48
CA ALA A 67 -1.79 -1.63 14.14
C ALA A 67 -3.01 -1.98 13.28
N GLY A 68 -2.92 -1.73 11.96
CA GLY A 68 -3.98 -2.06 11.01
C GLY A 68 -4.09 -3.56 10.69
N LYS A 69 -3.01 -4.32 10.88
CA LYS A 69 -2.92 -5.72 10.43
C LYS A 69 -4.05 -6.61 10.98
N ALA A 70 -4.39 -6.49 12.26
CA ALA A 70 -5.42 -7.32 12.87
C ALA A 70 -6.79 -7.13 12.19
N ALA A 71 -7.20 -5.88 11.95
CA ALA A 71 -8.44 -5.59 11.24
C ALA A 71 -8.42 -6.11 9.79
N ALA A 72 -7.26 -6.05 9.11
CA ALA A 72 -7.10 -6.60 7.78
C ALA A 72 -7.23 -8.13 7.75
N GLU A 73 -6.66 -8.83 8.73
CA GLU A 73 -6.80 -10.28 8.92
C GLU A 73 -8.25 -10.70 9.24
N GLU A 74 -9.05 -9.80 9.83
CA GLU A 74 -10.50 -9.97 10.03
C GLU A 74 -11.35 -9.66 8.79
N GLY A 75 -10.72 -9.30 7.66
CA GLY A 75 -11.39 -9.04 6.39
C GLY A 75 -11.84 -7.60 6.19
N HIS A 76 -11.38 -6.65 7.01
CA HIS A 76 -11.66 -5.23 6.82
C HIS A 76 -10.66 -4.56 5.87
N LEU A 77 -11.15 -3.56 5.12
CA LEU A 77 -10.27 -2.66 4.37
C LEU A 77 -9.68 -1.62 5.32
N VAL A 78 -8.35 -1.58 5.41
CA VAL A 78 -7.61 -0.63 6.23
C VAL A 78 -7.12 0.52 5.36
N THR A 79 -7.26 1.75 5.86
CA THR A 79 -6.70 2.95 5.23
C THR A 79 -5.83 3.68 6.24
N PHE A 80 -4.76 4.30 5.76
CA PHE A 80 -3.83 5.07 6.59
C PHE A 80 -4.08 6.55 6.37
N GLY A 81 -4.63 7.21 7.39
CA GLY A 81 -4.93 8.64 7.36
C GLY A 81 -3.74 9.48 7.83
N VAL A 82 -3.62 10.69 7.28
CA VAL A 82 -2.71 11.72 7.78
C VAL A 82 -3.52 12.94 8.22
N THR A 83 -3.08 13.64 9.27
CA THR A 83 -3.75 14.87 9.71
C THR A 83 -3.57 15.96 8.67
N PRO A 84 -4.65 16.50 8.07
CA PRO A 84 -4.53 17.55 7.06
C PRO A 84 -4.04 18.85 7.70
N ILE A 85 -3.09 19.52 7.04
CA ILE A 85 -2.60 20.85 7.42
C ILE A 85 -3.19 21.97 6.56
N ALA A 86 -3.86 21.61 5.46
CA ALA A 86 -4.53 22.50 4.53
C ALA A 86 -5.68 21.75 3.83
N ALA A 87 -6.62 22.49 3.23
CA ALA A 87 -7.75 21.94 2.49
C ALA A 87 -7.36 21.54 1.06
N GLU A 88 -6.54 20.50 0.92
CA GLU A 88 -6.08 20.05 -0.40
C GLU A 88 -7.13 19.26 -1.15
N THR A 89 -7.48 19.71 -2.36
CA THR A 89 -8.56 19.11 -3.18
C THR A 89 -8.12 17.91 -3.99
N GLY A 90 -6.81 17.66 -4.09
CA GLY A 90 -6.24 16.48 -4.74
C GLY A 90 -6.25 15.22 -3.87
N TYR A 91 -6.60 15.33 -2.59
CA TYR A 91 -6.65 14.21 -1.65
C TYR A 91 -8.06 13.68 -1.44
N GLY A 92 -8.15 12.39 -1.15
CA GLY A 92 -9.34 11.81 -0.52
C GLY A 92 -9.35 12.14 0.97
N TYR A 93 -10.54 12.40 1.53
CA TYR A 93 -10.73 12.62 2.96
C TYR A 93 -11.43 11.43 3.59
N LEU A 94 -10.98 11.06 4.79
CA LEU A 94 -11.59 10.02 5.60
C LEU A 94 -12.44 10.68 6.68
N GLU A 95 -13.75 10.42 6.65
CA GLU A 95 -14.63 10.78 7.76
C GLU A 95 -14.50 9.73 8.87
N LEU A 96 -14.13 10.18 10.07
CA LEU A 96 -13.88 9.30 11.19
C LEU A 96 -15.10 9.23 12.11
N SER A 97 -15.54 8.02 12.44
CA SER A 97 -16.59 7.78 13.43
C SER A 97 -16.09 7.85 14.88
N GLY A 98 -14.78 7.96 15.08
CA GLY A 98 -14.13 8.01 16.38
C GLY A 98 -12.65 8.39 16.28
N THR A 99 -11.93 8.32 17.41
CA THR A 99 -10.47 8.53 17.41
C THR A 99 -9.79 7.34 16.72
N PRO A 100 -8.94 7.57 15.70
CA PRO A 100 -8.24 6.48 15.02
C PRO A 100 -7.22 5.83 15.97
N VAL A 101 -6.97 4.54 15.76
CA VAL A 101 -5.89 3.82 16.44
C VAL A 101 -4.53 4.40 15.97
N PRO A 102 -3.56 4.58 16.87
CA PRO A 102 -2.22 5.07 16.53
C PRO A 102 -1.49 4.15 15.54
#